data_AF-A0A5E4HZR5-F1
#
_entry.id   AF-A0A5E4HZR5-F1
#
_cell.length_a   1.000
_cell.length_b   1.000
_cell.length_c   1.000
_cell.angle_alpha   90.00
_cell.angle_beta   90.00
_cell.angle_gamma   90.00
#
_symmetry.space_group_name_H-M   'P 1'
#
loop_
_entity.id
_entity.type
_entity.pdbx_description
1 polymer ?
#
loop_
_entity_poly.entity_id
_entity_poly.type
_entity_poly.pdbx_seq_one_letter_code
_entity_poly.pdbx_strand_id
1 'polypeptide(L)'
;MAPTSTRPHGERSALHHYLLAIHHISLNKGVARTRDIALVLKIRPPSVTNMLERLSARHLILYKKYECARLAPEGEAIVKTLTARAAVFMRFLQRIGAPAHLVEQDAQALESGLSGPTMRQMERFVRFIDLFGEDPCFLAYFRRYCAGEMPWRERPPYCGLKVVENKGPKSPKRARTK
;
A
#
# COMPACT_ATOMS: atom_id res chain seq x y z
N MET A 1 -30.34 22.98 -3.72
CA MET A 1 -29.00 22.55 -3.27
C MET A 1 -29.11 21.09 -2.85
N ALA A 2 -28.60 20.17 -3.66
CA ALA A 2 -28.57 18.74 -3.31
C ALA A 2 -27.25 18.43 -2.58
N PRO A 3 -27.25 17.64 -1.50
CA PRO A 3 -26.02 17.20 -0.88
C PRO A 3 -25.35 16.19 -1.82
N THR A 4 -24.12 16.49 -2.22
CA THR A 4 -23.27 15.62 -3.02
C THR A 4 -22.96 14.35 -2.24
N SER A 5 -23.68 13.29 -2.59
CA SER A 5 -23.48 11.91 -2.15
C SER A 5 -22.01 11.51 -2.30
N THR A 6 -21.43 11.15 -1.15
CA THR A 6 -20.04 10.76 -0.93
C THR A 6 -19.63 9.51 -1.70
N ARG A 7 -18.44 9.53 -2.29
CA ARG A 7 -17.84 8.43 -3.07
C ARG A 7 -17.77 7.13 -2.24
N PRO A 8 -18.28 5.99 -2.72
CA PRO A 8 -18.29 4.71 -1.99
C PRO A 8 -16.89 4.11 -1.70
N HIS A 9 -15.84 4.59 -2.37
CA HIS A 9 -14.46 4.15 -2.13
C HIS A 9 -13.86 4.69 -0.81
N GLY A 10 -14.24 5.89 -0.38
CA GLY A 10 -13.69 6.49 0.84
C GLY A 10 -14.11 5.76 2.11
N GLU A 11 -15.35 5.23 2.12
CA GLU A 11 -15.88 4.55 3.30
C GLU A 11 -15.29 3.15 3.49
N ARG A 12 -15.04 2.42 2.40
CA ARG A 12 -14.41 1.10 2.46
C ARG A 12 -12.95 1.19 2.91
N SER A 13 -12.23 2.20 2.41
CA SER A 13 -10.86 2.53 2.86
C SER A 13 -10.85 2.91 4.34
N ALA A 14 -11.79 3.75 4.79
CA ALA A 14 -11.91 4.10 6.21
C ALA A 14 -12.15 2.86 7.08
N LEU A 15 -13.05 1.96 6.69
CA LEU A 15 -13.31 0.72 7.42
C LEU A 15 -12.03 -0.13 7.57
N HIS A 16 -11.29 -0.35 6.48
CA HIS A 16 -10.05 -1.10 6.49
C HIS A 16 -9.00 -0.48 7.43
N HIS A 17 -8.86 0.84 7.43
CA HIS A 17 -7.93 1.54 8.32
C HIS A 17 -8.25 1.31 9.80
N TYR A 18 -9.53 1.30 10.16
CA TYR A 18 -9.94 1.02 11.55
C TYR A 18 -9.67 -0.43 11.96
N LEU A 19 -9.98 -1.40 11.10
CA LEU A 19 -9.70 -2.81 11.40
C LEU A 19 -8.19 -3.06 11.56
N LEU A 20 -7.37 -2.49 10.67
CA LEU A 20 -5.91 -2.56 10.76
C LEU A 20 -5.38 -1.88 12.02
N ALA A 21 -5.90 -0.71 12.38
CA ALA A 21 -5.52 -0.02 13.61
C ALA A 21 -5.88 -0.83 14.86
N ILE A 22 -7.09 -1.40 14.92
CA ILE A 22 -7.52 -2.27 16.04
C ILE A 22 -6.60 -3.50 16.12
N HIS A 23 -6.30 -4.14 15.00
CA HIS A 23 -5.38 -5.28 14.95
C HIS A 23 -4.00 -4.91 15.50
N HIS A 24 -3.39 -3.85 14.96
CA HIS A 24 -2.05 -3.41 15.34
C HIS A 24 -1.97 -3.01 16.83
N ILE A 25 -2.97 -2.30 17.35
CA ILE A 25 -3.02 -1.95 18.77
C ILE A 25 -3.21 -3.21 19.62
N SER A 26 -4.06 -4.15 19.20
CA SER A 26 -4.33 -5.38 19.95
C SER A 26 -3.10 -6.28 20.03
N LEU A 27 -2.30 -6.37 18.96
CA LEU A 27 -1.02 -7.10 18.98
C LEU A 27 -0.02 -6.50 19.99
N ASN A 28 0.01 -5.17 20.13
CA ASN A 28 0.99 -4.49 20.98
C ASN A 28 0.54 -4.29 22.43
N LYS A 29 -0.77 -4.08 22.67
CA LYS A 29 -1.32 -3.68 23.98
C LYS A 29 -2.43 -4.62 24.47
N GLY A 30 -2.76 -5.66 23.73
CA GLY A 30 -3.84 -6.62 24.03
C GLY A 30 -5.25 -6.12 23.69
N VAL A 31 -5.56 -4.84 23.91
CA VAL A 31 -6.89 -4.26 23.64
C VAL A 31 -6.80 -2.88 22.98
N ALA A 32 -7.69 -2.61 22.01
CA ALA A 32 -7.73 -1.31 21.33
C ALA A 32 -8.73 -0.37 22.00
N ARG A 33 -8.24 0.68 22.68
CA ARG A 33 -9.11 1.73 23.25
C ARG A 33 -9.37 2.83 22.23
N THR A 34 -10.51 3.52 22.33
CA THR A 34 -10.87 4.66 21.46
C THR A 34 -9.77 5.72 21.39
N ARG A 35 -9.11 6.01 22.51
CA ARG A 35 -7.97 6.95 22.56
C ARG A 35 -6.79 6.47 21.71
N ASP A 36 -6.42 5.20 21.82
CA ASP A 36 -5.30 4.64 21.06
C ASP A 36 -5.60 4.65 19.56
N ILE A 37 -6.83 4.29 19.17
CA ILE A 37 -7.28 4.30 17.78
C ILE A 37 -7.27 5.72 17.22
N ALA A 38 -7.77 6.70 17.97
CA ALA A 38 -7.76 8.11 17.59
C ALA A 38 -6.33 8.63 17.35
N LEU A 39 -5.37 8.23 18.19
CA LEU A 39 -3.97 8.60 18.06
C LEU A 39 -3.31 7.97 16.82
N VAL A 40 -3.49 6.66 16.62
CA VAL A 40 -2.94 5.93 15.47
C VAL A 40 -3.47 6.48 14.15
N LEU A 41 -4.79 6.71 14.07
CA LEU A 41 -5.44 7.22 12.86
C LEU A 41 -5.38 8.73 12.72
N LYS A 42 -4.86 9.46 13.72
CA LYS A 42 -4.76 10.94 13.75
C LYS A 42 -6.11 11.64 13.51
N ILE A 43 -7.17 11.15 14.14
CA ILE A 43 -8.54 11.67 14.01
C ILE A 43 -9.17 11.98 15.37
N ARG A 44 -10.28 12.71 15.37
CA ARG A 44 -10.97 13.11 16.60
C ARG A 44 -11.69 11.90 17.25
N PRO A 45 -11.65 11.76 18.59
CA PRO A 45 -12.31 10.65 19.29
C PRO A 45 -13.81 10.43 18.96
N PRO A 46 -14.65 11.48 18.78
CA PRO A 46 -16.05 11.27 18.39
C PRO A 46 -16.23 10.55 17.05
N SER A 47 -15.34 10.78 16.08
CA SER A 47 -15.34 10.08 14.79
C SER A 47 -15.02 8.60 14.97
N VAL A 48 -14.16 8.27 15.94
CA VAL A 48 -13.80 6.89 16.26
C VAL A 48 -15.00 6.15 16.82
N THR A 49 -15.69 6.71 17.81
CA THR A 49 -16.86 6.10 18.44
C THR A 49 -17.93 5.73 17.41
N ASN A 50 -18.27 6.66 16.51
CA ASN A 50 -19.26 6.41 15.46
C ASN A 50 -18.85 5.24 14.54
N MET A 51 -17.59 5.20 14.11
CA MET A 51 -17.11 4.11 13.27
C MET A 51 -17.07 2.76 13.99
N LEU A 52 -16.71 2.74 15.28
CA LEU A 52 -16.72 1.51 16.09
C LEU A 52 -18.15 0.96 16.25
N GLU A 53 -19.15 1.81 16.48
CA GLU A 53 -20.56 1.40 16.52
C GLU A 53 -20.98 0.77 15.18
N ARG A 54 -20.58 1.39 14.06
CA ARG A 54 -20.88 0.86 12.71
C ARG A 54 -20.18 -0.47 12.41
N LEU A 55 -18.92 -0.63 12.83
CA LEU A 55 -18.18 -1.88 12.69
C LEU A 55 -18.79 -2.99 13.54
N SER A 56 -19.24 -2.65 14.76
CA SER A 56 -19.91 -3.59 15.66
C SER A 56 -21.25 -4.04 15.11
N ALA A 57 -22.03 -3.11 14.53
CA ALA A 57 -23.30 -3.42 13.86
C ALA A 57 -23.13 -4.32 12.62
N ARG A 58 -21.93 -4.36 12.04
CA ARG A 58 -21.55 -5.27 10.95
C ARG A 58 -20.89 -6.57 11.44
N HIS A 59 -20.86 -6.82 12.74
CA HIS A 59 -20.22 -7.97 13.37
C HIS A 59 -18.72 -8.12 13.05
N LEU A 60 -18.03 -7.03 12.71
CA LEU A 60 -16.60 -7.07 12.40
C LEU A 60 -15.73 -6.89 13.66
N ILE A 61 -16.31 -6.31 14.70
CA ILE A 61 -15.66 -6.10 15.99
C ILE A 61 -16.62 -6.42 17.13
N LEU A 62 -16.05 -6.77 18.28
CA LEU A 62 -16.71 -6.77 19.57
C LEU A 62 -16.43 -5.42 20.23
N TYR A 63 -17.46 -4.60 20.39
CA TYR A 63 -17.36 -3.27 20.99
C TYR A 63 -18.64 -2.92 21.74
N LYS A 64 -18.48 -2.32 22.92
CA LYS A 64 -19.55 -1.63 23.65
C LYS A 64 -19.09 -0.21 23.94
N LYS A 65 -20.05 0.70 24.06
CA LYS A 65 -19.76 2.12 24.31
C LYS A 65 -18.92 2.29 25.57
N TYR A 66 -17.85 3.07 25.46
CA TYR A 66 -16.84 3.29 26.51
C TYR A 66 -15.96 2.09 26.88
N GLU A 67 -16.09 0.98 26.17
CA GLU A 67 -15.21 -0.19 26.32
C GLU A 67 -14.10 -0.22 25.26
N CYS A 68 -13.28 -1.27 25.30
CA CYS A 68 -12.28 -1.54 24.29
C CYS A 68 -12.90 -2.24 23.07
N ALA A 69 -12.34 -2.01 21.89
CA ALA A 69 -12.66 -2.76 20.68
C ALA A 69 -11.74 -3.98 20.55
N ARG A 70 -12.32 -5.12 20.13
CA ARG A 70 -11.59 -6.32 19.71
C ARG A 70 -12.11 -6.77 18.36
N LEU A 71 -11.27 -7.36 17.52
CA LEU A 71 -11.73 -7.94 16.27
C LEU A 71 -12.62 -9.16 16.55
N ALA A 72 -13.71 -9.26 15.80
CA ALA A 72 -14.49 -10.49 15.70
C ALA A 72 -13.84 -11.40 14.64
N PRO A 73 -14.18 -12.70 14.57
CA PRO A 73 -13.61 -13.62 13.58
C PRO A 73 -13.70 -13.12 12.14
N GLU A 74 -14.82 -12.48 11.77
CA GLU A 74 -15.05 -11.88 10.46
C GLU A 74 -14.12 -10.68 10.21
N GLY A 75 -13.89 -9.85 11.23
CA GLY A 75 -12.94 -8.75 11.18
C GLY A 75 -11.49 -9.23 11.02
N GLU A 76 -11.11 -10.28 11.74
CA GLU A 76 -9.78 -10.90 11.61
C GLU A 76 -9.55 -11.45 10.19
N ALA A 77 -10.56 -12.09 9.59
CA ALA A 77 -10.46 -12.60 8.21
C ALA A 77 -10.23 -11.46 7.19
N ILE A 78 -10.88 -10.31 7.39
CA ILE A 78 -10.65 -9.12 6.56
C ILE A 78 -9.23 -8.60 6.77
N VAL A 79 -8.80 -8.40 8.01
CA VAL A 79 -7.43 -7.92 8.32
C VAL A 79 -6.37 -8.84 7.72
N LYS A 80 -6.54 -10.16 7.85
CA LYS A 80 -5.63 -11.15 7.25
C LYS A 80 -5.55 -11.01 5.73
N THR A 81 -6.68 -10.70 5.08
CA THR A 81 -6.70 -10.46 3.62
C THR A 81 -5.98 -9.16 3.26
N LEU A 82 -6.24 -8.08 4.00
CA LEU A 82 -5.61 -6.77 3.77
C LEU A 82 -4.09 -6.83 3.97
N THR A 83 -3.64 -7.45 5.05
CA THR A 83 -2.22 -7.62 5.37
C THR A 83 -1.51 -8.51 4.35
N ALA A 84 -2.13 -9.61 3.92
CA ALA A 84 -1.58 -10.47 2.87
C ALA A 84 -1.42 -9.73 1.54
N ARG A 85 -2.38 -8.86 1.18
CA ARG A 85 -2.31 -8.03 -0.02
C ARG A 85 -1.25 -6.93 0.09
N ALA A 86 -1.23 -6.20 1.21
CA ALA A 86 -0.22 -5.20 1.48
C ALA A 86 1.20 -5.81 1.44
N ALA A 87 1.39 -7.03 1.96
CA ALA A 87 2.67 -7.73 1.90
C ALA A 87 3.18 -7.94 0.46
N VAL A 88 2.30 -8.07 -0.53
CA VAL A 88 2.70 -8.13 -1.94
C VAL A 88 3.28 -6.80 -2.41
N PHE A 89 2.66 -5.68 -2.03
CA PHE A 89 3.20 -4.36 -2.32
C PHE A 89 4.47 -4.06 -1.52
N MET A 90 4.58 -4.52 -0.28
CA MET A 90 5.81 -4.35 0.50
C MET A 90 7.00 -4.96 -0.23
N ARG A 91 6.85 -6.20 -0.73
CA ARG A 91 7.89 -6.87 -1.53
C ARG A 91 8.20 -6.10 -2.82
N PHE A 92 7.17 -5.62 -3.51
CA PHE A 92 7.34 -4.80 -4.71
C PHE A 92 8.14 -3.52 -4.42
N LEU A 93 7.73 -2.77 -3.41
CA LEU A 93 8.36 -1.51 -3.00
C LEU A 93 9.82 -1.72 -2.58
N GLN A 94 10.09 -2.79 -1.83
CA GLN A 94 11.47 -3.18 -1.48
C GLN A 94 12.31 -3.50 -2.72
N ARG A 95 11.76 -4.27 -3.67
CA ARG A 95 12.47 -4.63 -4.92
C ARG A 95 12.82 -3.42 -5.79
N ILE A 96 11.96 -2.40 -5.82
CA ILE A 96 12.24 -1.15 -6.55
C ILE A 96 13.07 -0.15 -5.72
N GLY A 97 13.54 -0.53 -4.52
CA GLY A 97 14.41 0.32 -3.70
C GLY A 97 13.70 1.48 -3.01
N ALA A 98 12.41 1.35 -2.69
CA ALA A 98 11.70 2.34 -1.90
C ALA A 98 12.32 2.48 -0.49
N PRO A 99 12.29 3.68 0.14
CA PRO A 99 12.82 3.87 1.47
C PRO A 99 12.15 2.95 2.49
N ALA A 100 12.95 2.19 3.26
CA ALA A 100 12.45 1.15 4.17
C ALA A 100 11.39 1.66 5.17
N HIS A 101 11.54 2.89 5.66
CA HIS A 101 10.60 3.51 6.59
C HIS A 101 9.24 3.90 5.98
N LEU A 102 9.11 3.90 4.65
CA LEU A 102 7.85 4.20 3.94
C LEU A 102 7.15 2.95 3.41
N VAL A 103 7.87 1.83 3.26
CA VAL A 103 7.39 0.60 2.59
C VAL A 103 6.04 0.13 3.13
N GLU A 104 5.86 0.07 4.45
CA GLU A 104 4.62 -0.42 5.06
C GLU A 104 3.44 0.52 4.80
N GLN A 105 3.65 1.82 5.03
CA GLN A 105 2.62 2.84 4.83
C GLN A 105 2.19 2.93 3.36
N ASP A 106 3.15 2.94 2.44
CA ASP A 106 2.88 3.04 1.01
C ASP A 106 2.23 1.76 0.47
N ALA A 107 2.62 0.59 0.96
CA ALA A 107 1.99 -0.68 0.60
C ALA A 107 0.51 -0.72 0.99
N GLN A 108 0.17 -0.26 2.20
CA GLN A 108 -1.22 -0.17 2.65
C GLN A 108 -2.01 0.86 1.82
N ALA A 109 -1.40 2.01 1.49
CA ALA A 109 -2.03 3.02 0.65
C ALA A 109 -2.34 2.46 -0.75
N LEU A 110 -1.40 1.74 -1.36
CA LEU A 110 -1.58 1.07 -2.65
C LEU A 110 -2.70 0.02 -2.61
N GLU A 111 -2.74 -0.81 -1.56
CA GLU A 111 -3.81 -1.81 -1.40
C GLU A 111 -5.19 -1.15 -1.35
N SER A 112 -5.32 -0.08 -0.55
CA SER A 112 -6.61 0.58 -0.35
C SER A 112 -7.07 1.43 -1.56
N GLY A 113 -6.12 1.88 -2.39
CA GLY A 113 -6.39 2.77 -3.52
C GLY A 113 -6.71 2.04 -4.83
N LEU A 114 -6.40 0.75 -4.93
CA LEU A 114 -6.53 0.00 -6.17
C LEU A 114 -7.84 -0.78 -6.26
N SER A 115 -8.39 -0.84 -7.48
CA SER A 115 -9.54 -1.69 -7.77
C SER A 115 -9.17 -3.17 -7.63
N GLY A 116 -10.13 -4.02 -7.27
CA GLY A 116 -9.91 -5.46 -7.15
C GLY A 116 -9.27 -6.12 -8.39
N PRO A 117 -9.70 -5.82 -9.64
CA PRO A 117 -9.04 -6.29 -10.84
C PRO A 117 -7.59 -5.83 -10.98
N THR A 118 -7.31 -4.55 -10.73
CA THR A 118 -5.95 -3.99 -10.80
C THR A 118 -5.04 -4.61 -9.73
N MET A 119 -5.55 -4.77 -8.52
CA MET A 119 -4.87 -5.45 -7.42
C MET A 119 -4.41 -6.84 -7.84
N ARG A 120 -5.31 -7.67 -8.38
CA ARG A 120 -4.97 -9.03 -8.84
C ARG A 120 -3.90 -9.02 -9.93
N GLN A 121 -3.93 -8.06 -10.85
CA GLN A 121 -2.92 -7.98 -11.89
C GLN A 121 -1.55 -7.55 -11.32
N MET A 122 -1.54 -6.64 -10.34
CA MET A 122 -0.31 -6.29 -9.64
C MET A 122 0.24 -7.48 -8.87
N GLU A 123 -0.60 -8.24 -8.16
CA GLU A 123 -0.14 -9.44 -7.44
C GLU A 123 0.54 -10.44 -8.38
N ARG A 124 -0.03 -10.65 -9.57
CA ARG A 124 0.57 -11.50 -10.61
C ARG A 124 1.91 -10.95 -11.07
N PHE A 125 2.02 -9.64 -11.27
CA PHE A 125 3.27 -9.01 -11.68
C PHE A 125 4.38 -9.16 -10.65
N VAL A 126 4.08 -8.93 -9.36
CA VAL A 126 5.06 -9.11 -8.28
C VAL A 126 5.51 -10.56 -8.18
N ARG A 127 4.56 -11.51 -8.24
CA ARG A 127 4.89 -12.95 -8.27
C ARG A 127 5.70 -13.34 -9.49
N PHE A 128 5.43 -12.75 -10.65
CA PHE A 128 6.21 -12.95 -11.86
C PHE A 128 7.65 -12.47 -11.68
N ILE A 129 7.85 -11.29 -11.07
CA ILE A 129 9.19 -10.80 -10.71
C ILE A 129 9.88 -11.78 -9.75
N ASP A 130 9.14 -12.33 -8.77
CA ASP A 130 9.68 -13.29 -7.80
C ASP A 130 10.23 -14.58 -8.46
N LEU A 131 9.77 -14.95 -9.67
CA LEU A 131 10.30 -16.10 -10.42
C LEU A 131 11.77 -15.96 -10.83
N PHE A 132 12.29 -14.73 -10.87
CA PHE A 132 13.67 -14.47 -11.27
C PHE A 132 14.65 -14.35 -10.08
N GLY A 133 14.21 -14.74 -8.88
CA GLY A 133 15.02 -14.73 -7.65
C GLY A 133 15.02 -13.39 -6.92
N GLU A 134 15.91 -13.26 -5.93
CA GLU A 134 16.03 -12.05 -5.09
C GLU A 134 16.56 -10.85 -5.88
N ASP A 135 17.61 -11.05 -6.68
CA ASP A 135 18.25 -9.98 -7.43
C ASP A 135 18.36 -10.23 -8.95
N PRO A 136 17.22 -10.23 -9.66
CA PRO A 136 17.21 -10.39 -11.11
C PRO A 136 17.91 -9.23 -11.82
N CYS A 137 18.59 -9.54 -12.92
CA CYS A 137 19.48 -8.56 -13.54
C CYS A 137 18.79 -7.29 -14.07
N PHE A 138 17.48 -7.32 -14.36
CA PHE A 138 16.74 -6.11 -14.73
C PHE A 138 16.54 -5.14 -13.55
N LEU A 139 16.47 -5.64 -12.30
CA LEU A 139 16.43 -4.77 -11.12
C LEU A 139 17.79 -4.13 -10.88
N ALA A 140 18.89 -4.80 -11.20
CA ALA A 140 20.21 -4.18 -11.19
C ALA A 140 20.29 -2.99 -12.17
N TYR A 141 19.78 -3.14 -13.39
CA TYR A 141 19.66 -2.01 -14.33
C TYR A 141 18.78 -0.89 -13.79
N PHE A 142 17.66 -1.22 -13.14
CA PHE A 142 16.77 -0.22 -12.54
C PHE A 142 17.47 0.58 -11.43
N ARG A 143 18.22 -0.09 -10.54
CA ARG A 143 19.00 0.60 -9.49
C ARG A 143 20.04 1.55 -10.07
N ARG A 144 20.76 1.13 -11.12
CA ARG A 144 21.72 2.00 -11.85
C ARG A 144 21.02 3.22 -12.47
N TYR A 145 19.85 3.00 -13.08
CA TYR A 145 19.03 4.09 -13.61
C TYR A 145 18.62 5.09 -12.53
N CYS A 146 18.20 4.63 -11.34
CA CYS A 146 17.91 5.48 -10.20
C CYS A 146 19.14 6.26 -9.68
N ALA A 147 20.35 5.70 -9.83
CA ALA A 147 21.61 6.37 -9.50
C ALA A 147 22.06 7.37 -10.58
N GLY A 148 21.29 7.56 -11.67
CA GLY A 148 21.62 8.47 -12.76
C GLY A 148 22.52 7.86 -13.84
N GLU A 149 22.81 6.56 -13.76
CA GLU A 149 23.59 5.86 -14.78
C GLU A 149 22.68 5.39 -15.92
N MET A 150 23.18 5.47 -17.16
CA MET A 150 22.43 4.98 -18.32
C MET A 150 22.60 3.47 -18.45
N PRO A 151 21.52 2.66 -18.31
CA PRO A 151 21.62 1.21 -18.24
C PRO A 151 22.10 0.52 -19.52
N TRP A 152 22.22 1.24 -20.65
CA TRP A 152 22.77 0.70 -21.91
C TRP A 152 24.28 0.85 -22.08
N ARG A 153 24.97 1.64 -21.22
CA ARG A 153 26.43 1.85 -21.35
C ARG A 153 27.24 0.71 -20.75
N GLU A 154 26.77 0.11 -19.66
CA GLU A 154 27.45 -0.96 -18.96
C GLU A 154 26.47 -2.07 -18.56
N ARG A 155 26.70 -3.26 -19.13
CA ARG A 155 25.91 -4.47 -18.89
C ARG A 155 26.44 -5.20 -17.65
N PRO A 156 25.60 -5.62 -16.68
CA PRO A 156 26.02 -6.53 -15.63
C PRO A 156 26.59 -7.81 -16.25
N PRO A 157 27.77 -8.30 -15.81
CA PRO A 157 28.51 -9.36 -16.50
C PRO A 157 27.73 -10.68 -16.62
N TYR A 158 26.75 -10.91 -15.75
CA TYR A 158 25.88 -12.08 -15.72
C TYR A 158 24.55 -11.93 -16.48
N CYS A 159 24.27 -10.76 -17.08
CA CYS A 159 22.95 -10.45 -17.61
C CYS A 159 22.87 -10.53 -19.15
N GLY A 160 22.09 -11.50 -19.65
CA GLY A 160 21.78 -11.63 -21.09
C GLY A 160 20.71 -10.66 -21.63
N LEU A 161 20.11 -9.83 -20.76
CA LEU A 161 19.06 -8.89 -21.14
C LEU A 161 19.64 -7.78 -22.04
N LYS A 162 19.08 -7.63 -23.24
CA LYS A 162 19.40 -6.52 -24.15
C LYS A 162 18.54 -5.31 -23.80
N VAL A 163 19.16 -4.26 -23.27
CA VAL A 163 18.52 -2.96 -23.09
C VAL A 163 18.60 -2.19 -24.41
N VAL A 164 17.45 -1.81 -24.95
CA VAL A 164 17.38 -1.01 -26.20
C VAL A 164 17.57 0.46 -25.84
N GLU A 165 18.39 1.18 -26.63
CA GLU A 165 18.49 2.63 -26.52
C GLU A 165 17.15 3.27 -26.87
N ASN A 166 16.45 3.81 -25.87
CA ASN A 166 15.23 4.56 -26.11
C ASN A 166 15.63 6.00 -26.49
N LYS A 167 15.75 6.26 -27.79
CA LYS A 167 15.88 7.63 -28.31
C LYS A 167 14.56 8.35 -28.00
N GLY A 168 14.46 8.97 -26.82
CA GLY A 168 13.28 9.73 -26.40
C GLY A 168 12.86 10.75 -27.47
N PRO A 169 11.64 11.32 -27.39
CA PRO A 169 11.19 12.32 -28.35
C PRO A 169 12.23 13.44 -28.42
N LYS A 170 12.74 13.72 -29.63
CA LYS A 170 13.78 14.74 -29.86
C LYS A 170 13.34 16.03 -29.19
N SER A 171 14.10 16.51 -28.21
CA SER A 171 13.89 17.82 -27.59
C SER A 171 13.75 18.86 -28.71
N PRO A 172 12.76 19.76 -28.69
CA PRO A 172 12.64 20.79 -29.70
C PRO A 172 13.96 21.58 -29.72
N LYS A 173 14.58 21.66 -30.90
CA LYS A 173 15.81 22.43 -31.09
C LYS A 173 15.52 23.84 -30.57
N ARG A 174 16.26 24.29 -29.54
CA ARG A 174 16.22 25.68 -29.09
C ARG A 174 16.42 26.54 -30.34
N ALA A 175 15.40 27.30 -30.72
CA ALA A 175 15.51 28.28 -31.77
C ALA A 175 16.65 29.23 -31.37
N ARG A 176 17.70 29.30 -32.19
CA ARG A 176 18.70 30.36 -32.08
C ARG A 176 17.95 31.65 -32.38
N THR A 177 17.72 32.46 -31.34
CA THR A 177 17.33 33.86 -31.50
C THR A 177 18.44 34.53 -32.31
N LYS A 178 18.06 35.09 -33.47
CA LYS A 178 18.91 35.95 -34.28
C LYS A 178 19.09 37.30 -33.61
#